data_AF-A0A1M3PY68-F1
#
_entry.id   AF-A0A1M3PY68-F1
#
_cell.length_a   1.000
_cell.length_b   1.000
_cell.length_c   1.000
_cell.angle_alpha   90.00
_cell.angle_beta   90.00
_cell.angle_gamma   90.00
#
_symmetry.space_group_name_H-M   'P 1'
#
loop_
_entity.id
_entity.type
_entity.pdbx_description
1 polymer ?
#
loop_
_entity_poly.entity_id
_entity_poly.type
_entity_poly.pdbx_seq_one_letter_code
_entity_poly.pdbx_strand_id
1 'polypeptide(L)'
;MAALLPPGGAPDAAQLARPGVAKLWKAAQDFEAIALGQFLAPMFDTVDTSKSVFGGGAGESAWRPMLTQEMARQVAAHGGLGLAVPVFNQILRMQEQAQKGPQ
;
A
#
# COMPACT_ATOMS: atom_id res chain seq x y z
N MET A 1 1.43 -27.02 17.32
CA MET A 1 2.65 -26.19 17.18
C MET A 1 2.24 -24.88 16.53
N ALA A 2 2.10 -23.81 17.32
CA ALA A 2 1.81 -22.48 16.81
C ALA A 2 3.09 -21.92 16.17
N ALA A 3 3.09 -21.74 14.85
CA ALA A 3 4.15 -21.01 14.17
C ALA A 3 4.07 -19.55 14.63
N LEU A 4 4.96 -19.22 15.57
CA LEU A 4 5.23 -17.89 16.07
C LEU A 4 5.64 -17.03 14.86
N LEU A 5 4.95 -15.93 14.64
CA LEU A 5 5.33 -14.90 13.67
C LEU A 5 6.81 -14.51 13.90
N PRO A 6 7.69 -14.51 12.89
CA PRO A 6 9.01 -13.91 13.05
C PRO A 6 8.82 -12.41 13.34
N PRO A 7 9.44 -11.86 14.40
CA PRO A 7 9.29 -10.46 14.74
C PRO A 7 9.94 -9.60 13.64
N GLY A 8 9.11 -8.94 12.83
CA GLY A 8 9.54 -7.85 11.94
C GLY A 8 9.67 -8.18 10.44
N GLY A 9 9.25 -9.36 9.98
CA GLY A 9 9.30 -9.73 8.56
C GLY A 9 7.95 -9.64 7.84
N ALA A 10 7.97 -9.57 6.51
CA ALA A 10 6.81 -9.87 5.68
C ALA A 10 6.32 -11.31 5.96
N PRO A 11 5.00 -11.58 5.84
CA PRO A 11 4.47 -12.91 6.09
C PRO A 11 5.09 -13.94 5.14
N ASP A 12 5.45 -15.09 5.69
CA ASP A 12 6.01 -16.19 4.91
C ASP A 12 4.93 -16.91 4.08
N ALA A 13 5.36 -17.81 3.20
CA ALA A 13 4.45 -18.55 2.31
C ALA A 13 3.42 -19.41 3.08
N ALA A 14 3.79 -19.97 4.23
CA ALA A 14 2.89 -20.80 5.04
C ALA A 14 1.82 -19.95 5.74
N GLN A 15 2.18 -18.73 6.15
CA GLN A 15 1.27 -17.76 6.72
C GLN A 15 0.30 -17.23 5.66
N LEU A 16 0.79 -16.91 4.46
CA LEU A 16 -0.04 -16.46 3.34
C LEU A 16 -1.03 -17.52 2.83
N ALA A 17 -0.76 -18.81 3.05
CA ALA A 17 -1.72 -19.87 2.75
C ALA A 17 -3.01 -19.77 3.59
N ARG A 18 -3.00 -19.01 4.70
CA ARG A 18 -4.20 -18.75 5.51
C ARG A 18 -4.98 -17.57 4.90
N PRO A 19 -6.24 -17.76 4.46
CA PRO A 19 -7.00 -16.70 3.77
C PRO A 19 -7.14 -15.41 4.56
N GLY A 20 -7.30 -15.50 5.90
CA GLY A 20 -7.36 -14.33 6.77
C GLY A 20 -6.06 -13.52 6.74
N VAL A 21 -4.92 -14.20 6.81
CA VAL A 21 -3.59 -13.57 6.78
C VAL A 21 -3.32 -12.96 5.40
N ALA A 22 -3.64 -13.65 4.31
CA ALA A 22 -3.50 -13.11 2.95
C ALA A 22 -4.31 -11.82 2.75
N LYS A 23 -5.54 -11.77 3.27
CA LYS A 23 -6.39 -10.57 3.19
C LYS A 23 -5.79 -9.39 3.96
N LEU A 24 -5.25 -9.66 5.15
CA LEU A 24 -4.60 -8.65 6.00
C LEU A 24 -3.32 -8.12 5.37
N TRP A 25 -2.53 -9.01 4.81
CA TRP A 25 -1.32 -8.65 4.08
C TRP A 25 -1.65 -7.77 2.87
N LYS A 26 -2.65 -8.15 2.08
CA LYS A 26 -3.11 -7.35 0.96
C LYS A 26 -3.60 -5.96 1.40
N ALA A 27 -4.35 -5.88 2.49
CA ALA A 27 -4.80 -4.59 3.03
C ALA A 27 -3.61 -3.68 3.43
N ALA A 28 -2.54 -4.25 3.97
CA ALA A 28 -1.34 -3.51 4.32
C ALA A 28 -0.57 -3.01 3.08
N GLN A 29 -0.49 -3.82 2.02
CA GLN A 29 0.08 -3.41 0.72
C GLN A 29 -0.76 -2.31 0.05
N ASP A 30 -2.09 -2.44 0.09
CA ASP A 30 -3.01 -1.45 -0.49
C ASP A 30 -2.91 -0.11 0.27
N PHE A 31 -2.73 -0.14 1.60
CA PHE A 31 -2.46 1.05 2.40
C PHE A 31 -1.17 1.76 1.96
N GLU A 32 -0.08 1.00 1.78
CA GLU A 32 1.19 1.56 1.31
C GLU A 32 1.05 2.18 -0.09
N ALA A 33 0.32 1.54 -1.01
CA ALA A 33 0.07 2.08 -2.34
C ALA A 33 -0.67 3.42 -2.30
N ILE A 34 -1.67 3.55 -1.42
CA ILE A 34 -2.39 4.82 -1.22
C ILE A 34 -1.45 5.89 -0.67
N ALA A 35 -0.67 5.56 0.37
CA ALA A 35 0.29 6.49 0.97
C ALA A 35 1.32 6.97 -0.07
N LEU A 36 1.87 6.05 -0.85
CA LEU A 36 2.81 6.38 -1.93
C LEU A 36 2.16 7.27 -2.99
N GLY A 37 0.90 7.01 -3.36
CA GLY A 37 0.14 7.88 -4.26
C GLY A 37 0.03 9.32 -3.74
N GLN A 38 -0.19 9.50 -2.43
CA GLN A 38 -0.22 10.83 -1.81
C GLN A 38 1.15 11.52 -1.84
N PHE A 39 2.24 10.76 -1.67
CA PHE A 39 3.60 11.31 -1.76
C PHE A 39 4.01 11.67 -3.19
N LEU A 40 3.56 10.88 -4.17
CA LEU A 40 3.85 11.12 -5.58
C LEU A 40 2.98 12.23 -6.19
N ALA A 41 1.78 12.47 -5.66
CA ALA A 41 0.87 13.52 -6.15
C ALA A 41 1.55 14.89 -6.37
N PRO A 42 2.29 15.48 -5.40
CA PRO A 42 2.95 16.77 -5.62
C PRO A 42 4.06 16.73 -6.68
N MET A 43 4.68 15.58 -6.96
CA MET A 43 5.64 15.48 -8.08
C MET A 43 4.97 15.66 -9.43
N PHE A 44 3.71 15.24 -9.58
CA PHE A 44 2.95 15.39 -10.83
C PHE A 44 2.19 16.72 -10.93
N ASP A 45 1.87 17.36 -9.79
CA ASP A 45 1.29 18.71 -9.76
C ASP A 45 2.34 19.81 -10.03
N THR A 46 3.62 19.56 -9.72
CA THR A 46 4.70 20.53 -9.94
C THR A 46 5.18 20.60 -11.39
N VAL A 47 4.83 19.62 -12.22
CA VAL A 47 5.08 19.66 -13.67
C VAL A 47 3.96 20.45 -14.35
N ASP A 48 4.17 21.76 -14.50
CA ASP A 48 3.25 22.63 -15.23
C ASP A 48 3.35 22.38 -16.75
N THR A 49 2.66 21.34 -17.22
CA THR A 49 2.58 21.01 -18.65
C THR A 49 1.75 22.01 -19.45
N SER A 50 1.04 22.95 -18.79
CA SER A 50 0.21 23.96 -19.45
C SER A 50 1.01 24.94 -20.33
N LYS A 51 2.31 25.08 -20.04
CA LYS A 51 3.24 25.93 -20.82
C LYS A 51 4.05 25.16 -21.87
N SER A 52 3.91 23.84 -21.90
CA SER A 52 4.62 22.99 -22.87
C SER A 52 3.80 22.82 -24.14
N VAL A 53 4.42 23.04 -25.30
CA VAL A 53 3.83 22.81 -26.63
C VAL A 53 3.43 21.33 -26.84
N PHE A 54 3.89 20.43 -25.97
CA PHE A 54 3.61 18.99 -25.97
C PHE A 54 2.71 18.52 -24.80
N GLY A 55 2.10 19.44 -24.02
CA GLY A 55 1.19 19.07 -22.92
C GLY A 55 -0.22 18.69 -23.41
N GLY A 56 -0.75 17.54 -22.99
CA GLY A 56 -2.04 16.98 -23.41
C GLY A 56 -3.30 17.67 -22.85
N GLY A 57 -3.14 18.87 -22.28
CA GLY A 57 -4.24 19.75 -21.87
C GLY A 57 -5.21 19.14 -20.83
N ALA A 58 -6.45 19.62 -20.81
CA ALA A 58 -7.48 19.20 -19.86
C ALA A 58 -7.84 17.71 -19.97
N GLY A 59 -7.69 17.12 -21.16
CA GLY A 59 -7.88 15.69 -21.38
C GLY A 59 -6.88 14.87 -20.57
N GLU A 60 -5.58 15.15 -20.69
CA GLU A 60 -4.53 14.47 -19.91
C GLU A 60 -4.70 14.70 -18.40
N SER A 61 -5.10 15.90 -17.97
CA SER A 61 -5.35 16.22 -16.55
C SER A 61 -6.37 15.29 -15.89
N ALA A 62 -7.41 14.88 -16.61
CA ALA A 62 -8.44 14.00 -16.06
C ALA A 62 -7.95 12.57 -15.81
N TRP A 63 -6.98 12.08 -16.58
CA TRP A 63 -6.47 10.71 -16.50
C TRP A 63 -5.18 10.57 -15.68
N ARG A 64 -4.46 11.68 -15.44
CA ARG A 64 -3.22 11.72 -14.64
C ARG A 64 -3.33 11.10 -13.25
N PRO A 65 -4.40 11.33 -12.47
CA PRO A 65 -4.55 10.70 -11.16
C PRO A 65 -4.60 9.17 -11.24
N MET A 66 -5.26 8.60 -12.26
CA MET A 66 -5.31 7.16 -12.46
C MET A 66 -3.93 6.57 -12.80
N LEU A 67 -3.18 7.25 -13.67
CA LEU A 67 -1.80 6.84 -13.99
C LEU A 67 -0.89 6.87 -12.76
N THR A 68 -1.03 7.92 -11.95
CA THR A 68 -0.27 8.08 -10.70
C THR A 68 -0.59 6.96 -9.71
N GLN A 69 -1.87 6.59 -9.59
CA GLN A 69 -2.31 5.49 -8.74
C GLN A 69 -1.73 4.14 -9.17
N GLU A 70 -1.73 3.83 -10.47
CA GLU A 70 -1.16 2.57 -10.95
C GLU A 70 0.36 2.53 -10.81
N MET A 71 1.04 3.67 -11.03
CA MET A 71 2.47 3.76 -10.76
C MET A 71 2.78 3.53 -9.28
N ALA A 72 2.02 4.15 -8.38
CA ALA A 72 2.16 3.94 -6.94
C ALA A 72 1.91 2.46 -6.56
N ARG A 73 0.89 1.82 -7.13
CA ARG A 73 0.59 0.40 -6.90
C ARG A 73 1.73 -0.50 -7.37
N GLN A 74 2.30 -0.26 -8.55
CA GLN A 74 3.43 -1.04 -9.06
C GLN A 74 4.67 -0.88 -8.17
N VAL A 75 4.98 0.36 -7.75
CA VAL A 75 6.12 0.61 -6.85
C VAL A 75 5.91 -0.06 -5.49
N ALA A 76 4.71 0.01 -4.92
CA ALA A 76 4.37 -0.69 -3.67
C ALA A 76 4.51 -2.22 -3.81
N ALA A 77 4.07 -2.80 -4.94
CA ALA A 77 4.20 -4.23 -5.19
C ALA A 77 5.66 -4.73 -5.27
N HIS A 78 6.60 -3.86 -5.65
CA HIS A 78 8.02 -4.18 -5.80
C HIS A 78 8.90 -3.75 -4.60
N GLY A 79 8.29 -3.33 -3.49
CA GLY A 79 9.03 -3.04 -2.24
C GLY A 79 8.73 -1.67 -1.63
N GLY A 80 8.07 -0.77 -2.38
CA GLY A 80 7.44 0.43 -1.84
C GLY A 80 8.31 1.25 -0.89
N LEU A 81 7.71 1.63 0.24
CA LEU A 81 8.34 2.40 1.32
C LEU A 81 8.70 1.51 2.52
N GLY A 82 8.35 0.21 2.48
CA GLY A 82 8.50 -0.72 3.59
C GLY A 82 7.43 -0.58 4.68
N LEU A 83 6.32 0.11 4.41
CA LEU A 83 5.23 0.36 5.36
C LEU A 83 4.28 -0.84 5.50
N ALA A 84 4.21 -1.73 4.51
CA ALA A 84 3.30 -2.87 4.54
C ALA A 84 3.55 -3.79 5.76
N VAL A 85 4.81 -4.03 6.13
CA VAL A 85 5.18 -4.89 7.27
C VAL A 85 4.73 -4.31 8.63
N PRO A 86 5.09 -3.08 9.01
CA PRO A 86 4.62 -2.51 10.28
C PRO A 86 3.09 -2.36 10.34
N VAL A 87 2.44 -2.02 9.22
CA VAL A 87 0.97 -1.94 9.15
C VAL A 87 0.32 -3.31 9.36
N PHE A 88 0.80 -4.34 8.66
CA PHE A 88 0.34 -5.71 8.83
C PHE A 88 0.44 -6.17 10.29
N ASN A 89 1.59 -5.94 10.92
CA ASN A 89 1.82 -6.29 12.32
C ASN A 89 0.85 -5.56 13.26
N GLN A 90 0.53 -4.30 12.98
CA GLN A 90 -0.43 -3.54 13.78
C GLN A 90 -1.86 -4.08 13.63
N ILE A 91 -2.30 -4.40 12.41
CA ILE A 91 -3.64 -4.97 12.19
C ILE A 91 -3.76 -6.34 12.87
N LEU A 92 -2.69 -7.13 12.91
CA LEU A 92 -2.68 -8.41 13.61
C LEU A 92 -2.85 -8.23 15.12
N ARG A 93 -2.09 -7.32 15.74
CA ARG A 93 -2.24 -6.99 17.17
C ARG A 93 -3.65 -6.53 17.51
N MET A 94 -4.26 -5.70 16.66
CA MET A 94 -5.64 -5.24 16.87
C MET A 94 -6.65 -6.39 16.81
N GLN A 95 -6.45 -7.37 15.92
CA GLN A 95 -7.31 -8.56 15.88
C GLN A 95 -7.12 -9.48 17.07
N GLU A 96 -5.89 -9.65 17.55
CA GLU A 96 -5.62 -10.43 18.77
C GLU A 96 -6.27 -9.78 20.01
N GLN A 97 -6.28 -8.44 20.07
CA GLN A 97 -6.99 -7.69 21.11
C GLN A 97 -8.51 -7.80 20.97
N ALA A 98 -9.05 -7.68 19.76
CA ALA A 98 -10.48 -7.82 19.51
C ALA A 98 -11.03 -9.23 19.80
N GLN A 99 -10.24 -10.27 19.52
CA GLN A 99 -10.58 -11.66 19.84
C GLN A 99 -10.53 -11.96 21.34
N LYS A 100 -9.76 -11.19 22.13
CA LYS A 100 -9.66 -11.40 23.57
C LYS A 100 -10.84 -10.89 24.37
N GLY A 101 -11.71 -10.03 23.81
CA GLY A 101 -12.92 -9.52 24.48
C GLY A 101 -12.63 -8.73 25.78
N PRO A 102 -13.55 -7.85 26.23
CA PRO A 102 -13.42 -7.27 27.56
C PRO A 102 -13.59 -8.40 28.59
N GLN A 103 -12.56 -8.63 29.40
CA GLN A 103 -12.69 -9.42 30.62
C GLN A 103 -13.57 -8.69 31.63
#